data_AF-A0A355UEN5-F1
#
_entry.id   AF-A0A355UEN5-F1
#
_cell.length_a   1.000
_cell.length_b   1.000
_cell.length_c   1.000
_cell.angle_alpha   90.00
_cell.angle_beta   90.00
_cell.angle_gamma   90.00
#
_symmetry.space_group_name_H-M   'P 1'
#
loop_
_entity.id
_entity.type
_entity.pdbx_description
1 polymer ?
#
loop_
_entity_poly.entity_id
_entity_poly.type
_entity_poly.pdbx_seq_one_letter_code
_entity_poly.pdbx_strand_id
1 'polypeptide(L)'
;NKIIIVSYPEALLEKVVSKQVLTKNTLKIALKEPLNLDFVVDVLEEYSFERVDFVVLPGQYAVRGGIVDVFSFANEYPYRIEFFGDEIESLRTFDVVSQLTIEEKEALVIVPNIQNESISVQKRVPLVEYLGENTVVWVEHLGFCLDRIEKEFEFCQRTYLDLKNKEMHLPAEELFIGKEDFKKGILNHSIVEMGYDALLSKDNVVSFDTSA
;
A
#
# COMPACT_ATOMS: atom_id res chain seq x y z
N ASN A 1 12.54 15.30 4.51
CA ASN A 1 11.58 15.52 3.42
C ASN A 1 10.19 15.68 3.98
N LYS A 2 9.46 16.72 3.54
CA LYS A 2 8.01 16.83 3.78
C LYS A 2 7.32 16.06 2.67
N ILE A 3 6.42 15.15 3.03
CA ILE A 3 5.63 14.37 2.07
C ILE A 3 4.25 15.01 2.02
N ILE A 4 3.73 15.23 0.81
CA ILE A 4 2.36 15.69 0.59
C ILE A 4 1.62 14.54 -0.10
N ILE A 5 0.54 14.08 0.52
CA ILE A 5 -0.34 13.07 -0.03
C ILE A 5 -1.63 13.78 -0.43
N VAL A 6 -2.00 13.66 -1.71
CA VAL A 6 -3.27 14.15 -2.23
C VAL A 6 -4.16 12.95 -2.49
N SER A 7 -5.40 13.01 -2.02
CA SER A 7 -6.39 11.95 -2.19
C SER A 7 -7.78 12.56 -2.36
N TYR A 8 -8.77 11.70 -2.57
CA TYR A 8 -10.17 12.05 -2.70
C TYR A 8 -11.03 11.09 -1.85
N PRO A 9 -12.26 11.47 -1.47
CA PRO A 9 -13.05 10.73 -0.48
C PRO A 9 -13.18 9.23 -0.76
N GLU A 10 -13.46 8.85 -2.01
CA GLU A 10 -13.66 7.45 -2.41
C GLU A 10 -12.37 6.61 -2.31
N ALA A 11 -11.19 7.20 -2.48
CA ALA A 11 -9.91 6.49 -2.31
C ALA A 11 -9.56 6.23 -0.83
N LEU A 12 -10.23 6.92 0.11
CA LEU A 12 -10.02 6.75 1.56
C LEU A 12 -10.96 5.70 2.16
N LEU A 13 -11.88 5.17 1.36
CA LEU A 13 -12.93 4.25 1.78
C LEU A 13 -12.38 2.85 2.12
N GLU A 14 -11.50 2.32 1.28
CA GLU A 14 -10.99 0.96 1.46
C GLU A 14 -9.97 0.90 2.60
N LYS A 15 -10.18 -0.04 3.52
CA LYS A 15 -9.22 -0.38 4.56
C LYS A 15 -8.02 -1.08 3.93
N VAL A 16 -6.84 -0.71 4.41
CA VAL A 16 -5.56 -1.27 3.99
C VAL A 16 -5.09 -2.33 4.98
N VAL A 17 -4.18 -3.21 4.55
CA VAL A 17 -3.50 -4.13 5.47
C VAL A 17 -2.79 -3.35 6.57
N SER A 18 -2.76 -3.84 7.81
CA SER A 18 -2.08 -3.12 8.90
C SER A 18 -0.56 -3.08 8.74
N LYS A 19 0.10 -2.11 9.37
CA LYS A 19 1.57 -1.94 9.29
C LYS A 19 2.31 -3.18 9.78
N GLN A 20 1.77 -3.86 10.79
CA GLN A 20 2.32 -5.11 11.34
C GLN A 20 2.29 -6.22 10.29
N VAL A 21 1.14 -6.41 9.63
CA VAL A 21 0.96 -7.39 8.55
C VAL A 21 1.90 -7.08 7.39
N LEU A 22 1.94 -5.83 6.93
CA LEU A 22 2.82 -5.45 5.83
C LEU A 22 4.30 -5.68 6.16
N THR A 23 4.73 -5.28 7.36
CA THR A 23 6.13 -5.47 7.81
C THR A 23 6.49 -6.94 7.92
N LYS A 24 5.58 -7.77 8.43
CA LYS A 24 5.80 -9.22 8.58
C LYS A 24 5.94 -9.92 7.23
N ASN A 25 5.14 -9.50 6.24
CA ASN A 25 5.11 -10.11 4.91
C ASN A 25 5.97 -9.34 3.89
N THR A 26 6.95 -8.55 4.33
CA THR A 26 7.90 -7.89 3.43
C THR A 26 9.28 -8.50 3.65
N LEU A 27 9.83 -9.14 2.61
CA LEU A 27 11.21 -9.60 2.62
C LEU A 27 12.12 -8.40 2.36
N LYS A 28 13.06 -8.14 3.27
CA LYS A 28 14.07 -7.09 3.12
C LYS A 28 15.41 -7.76 2.89
N ILE A 29 16.16 -7.26 1.91
CA ILE A 29 17.47 -7.80 1.56
C ILE A 29 18.44 -6.62 1.46
N ALA A 30 19.57 -6.71 2.15
CA ALA A 30 20.66 -5.76 2.06
C ALA A 30 21.87 -6.36 1.32
N LEU A 31 22.66 -5.49 0.71
CA LEU A 31 23.93 -5.86 0.09
C LEU A 31 24.88 -6.46 1.16
N LYS A 32 25.62 -7.53 0.80
CA LYS A 32 26.52 -8.28 1.70
C LYS A 32 25.83 -8.98 2.89
N GLU A 33 24.51 -9.13 2.84
CA GLU A 33 23.79 -9.93 3.82
C GLU A 33 24.08 -11.43 3.58
N PRO A 34 24.36 -12.22 4.65
CA PRO A 34 24.49 -13.66 4.55
C PRO A 34 23.08 -14.26 4.34
N LEU A 35 22.74 -14.46 3.08
CA LEU A 35 21.43 -14.94 2.62
C LEU A 35 21.64 -15.89 1.46
N ASN A 36 21.12 -17.11 1.56
CA ASN A 36 21.22 -18.07 0.48
C ASN A 36 20.08 -17.90 -0.53
N LEU A 37 20.34 -18.34 -1.77
CA LEU A 37 19.39 -18.24 -2.86
C LEU A 37 18.12 -19.06 -2.60
N ASP A 38 18.28 -20.27 -2.05
CA ASP A 38 17.17 -21.20 -1.82
C ASP A 38 16.13 -20.60 -0.87
N PHE A 39 16.55 -19.90 0.20
CA PHE A 39 15.62 -19.21 1.09
C PHE A 39 14.82 -18.13 0.37
N VAL A 40 15.46 -17.35 -0.52
CA VAL A 40 14.74 -16.31 -1.29
C VAL A 40 13.72 -16.96 -2.20
N VAL A 41 14.04 -18.08 -2.85
CA VAL A 41 13.10 -18.84 -3.69
C VAL A 41 11.94 -19.37 -2.85
N ASP A 42 12.20 -19.99 -1.69
CA ASP A 42 11.16 -20.51 -0.80
C ASP A 42 10.18 -19.41 -0.35
N VAL A 43 10.70 -18.23 0.01
CA VAL A 43 9.86 -17.08 0.39
C VAL A 43 9.02 -16.57 -0.79
N LEU A 44 9.59 -16.54 -2.01
CA LEU A 44 8.86 -16.13 -3.21
C LEU A 44 7.73 -17.12 -3.54
N GLU A 45 7.96 -18.42 -3.37
CA GLU A 45 6.93 -19.45 -3.52
C GLU A 45 5.84 -19.32 -2.45
N GLU A 46 6.19 -19.09 -1.17
CA GLU A 46 5.22 -18.81 -0.10
C GLU A 46 4.39 -17.56 -0.41
N TYR A 47 5.03 -16.53 -0.99
CA TYR A 47 4.36 -15.30 -1.44
C TYR A 47 3.54 -15.47 -2.71
N SER A 48 3.47 -16.68 -3.27
CA SER A 48 2.75 -17.02 -4.50
C SER A 48 3.23 -16.23 -5.73
N PHE A 49 4.53 -15.95 -5.80
CA PHE A 49 5.12 -15.43 -7.03
C PHE A 49 5.20 -16.54 -8.08
N GLU A 50 4.95 -16.17 -9.33
CA GLU A 50 5.03 -17.09 -10.47
C GLU A 50 6.49 -17.25 -10.91
N ARG A 51 6.97 -18.50 -10.95
CA ARG A 51 8.28 -18.81 -11.53
C ARG A 51 8.19 -18.81 -13.05
N VAL A 52 9.00 -17.98 -13.70
CA VAL A 52 9.05 -17.82 -15.15
C VAL A 52 10.49 -17.89 -15.67
N ASP A 53 10.64 -18.05 -16.97
CA ASP A 53 11.96 -17.98 -17.61
C ASP A 53 12.50 -16.55 -17.67
N PHE A 54 11.62 -15.57 -17.89
CA PHE A 54 11.93 -14.14 -18.02
C PHE A 54 10.89 -13.30 -17.30
N VAL A 55 11.34 -12.43 -16.40
CA VAL A 55 10.47 -11.54 -15.62
C VAL A 55 10.00 -10.37 -16.47
N VAL A 56 8.67 -10.19 -16.55
CA VAL A 56 8.02 -9.11 -17.32
C VAL A 56 6.95 -8.39 -16.51
N LEU A 57 6.24 -9.09 -15.62
CA LEU A 57 5.13 -8.55 -14.84
C LEU A 57 5.39 -8.63 -13.33
N PRO A 58 4.80 -7.73 -12.52
CA PRO A 58 4.80 -7.85 -11.07
C PRO A 58 4.24 -9.20 -10.62
N GLY A 59 4.85 -9.77 -9.57
CA GLY A 59 4.54 -11.11 -9.08
C GLY A 59 5.28 -12.24 -9.77
N GLN A 60 6.22 -11.94 -10.67
CA GLN A 60 7.05 -12.95 -11.33
C GLN A 60 8.47 -12.99 -10.76
N TYR A 61 9.09 -14.17 -10.81
CA TYR A 61 10.51 -14.33 -10.55
C TYR A 61 11.15 -15.37 -11.48
N ALA A 62 12.46 -15.25 -11.71
CA ALA A 62 13.26 -16.18 -12.48
C ALA A 62 14.58 -16.49 -11.76
N VAL A 63 15.07 -17.72 -11.92
CA VAL A 63 16.33 -18.16 -11.30
C VAL A 63 17.30 -18.62 -12.39
N ARG A 64 18.52 -18.07 -12.39
CA ARG A 64 19.57 -18.37 -13.37
C ARG A 64 20.93 -18.50 -12.69
N GLY A 65 21.28 -19.72 -12.31
CA GLY A 65 22.51 -19.96 -11.54
C GLY A 65 22.43 -19.21 -10.20
N GLY A 66 23.42 -18.37 -9.90
CA GLY A 66 23.45 -17.52 -8.70
C GLY A 66 22.68 -16.21 -8.85
N ILE A 67 21.67 -16.11 -9.72
CA ILE A 67 20.90 -14.88 -9.94
C ILE A 67 19.41 -15.15 -9.75
N VAL A 68 18.75 -14.27 -9.00
CA VAL A 68 17.29 -14.19 -8.90
C VAL A 68 16.82 -12.85 -9.47
N ASP A 69 16.04 -12.91 -10.53
CA ASP A 69 15.28 -11.76 -11.02
C ASP A 69 13.88 -11.83 -10.39
N VAL A 70 13.37 -10.74 -9.82
CA VAL A 70 12.06 -10.70 -9.17
C VAL A 70 11.38 -9.36 -9.35
N PHE A 71 10.10 -9.35 -9.70
CA PHE A 71 9.30 -8.13 -9.82
C PHE A 71 8.31 -8.01 -8.68
N SER A 72 8.65 -7.24 -7.64
CA SER A 72 7.74 -7.01 -6.51
C SER A 72 6.51 -6.19 -6.90
N PHE A 73 5.37 -6.46 -6.25
CA PHE A 73 4.09 -5.76 -6.47
C PHE A 73 4.12 -4.27 -6.10
N ALA A 74 5.07 -3.83 -5.27
CA ALA A 74 5.14 -2.45 -4.77
C ALA A 74 6.24 -1.62 -5.45
N ASN A 75 6.80 -2.10 -6.56
CA ASN A 75 7.97 -1.49 -7.19
C ASN A 75 7.71 -1.13 -8.65
N GLU A 76 8.36 -0.07 -9.12
CA GLU A 76 8.28 0.39 -10.51
C GLU A 76 9.08 -0.51 -11.47
N TYR A 77 10.24 -0.99 -11.01
CA TYR A 77 11.15 -1.85 -11.77
C TYR A 77 11.43 -3.15 -11.02
N PRO A 78 11.64 -4.27 -11.73
CA PRO A 78 12.09 -5.51 -11.13
C PRO A 78 13.52 -5.39 -10.58
N TYR A 79 13.84 -6.28 -9.67
CA TYR A 79 15.14 -6.43 -9.05
C TYR A 79 15.90 -7.61 -9.63
N ARG A 80 17.21 -7.44 -9.79
CA ARG A 80 18.18 -8.52 -9.99
C ARG A 80 19.03 -8.65 -8.74
N ILE A 81 19.06 -9.85 -8.18
CA ILE A 81 19.80 -10.23 -6.99
C ILE A 81 20.86 -11.23 -7.41
N GLU A 82 22.13 -10.86 -7.27
CA GLU A 82 23.27 -11.71 -7.60
C GLU A 82 23.89 -12.24 -6.31
N PHE A 83 24.14 -13.54 -6.28
CA PHE A 83 24.66 -14.28 -5.13
C PHE A 83 26.06 -14.81 -5.41
N PHE A 84 26.92 -14.74 -4.41
CA PHE A 84 28.22 -15.39 -4.39
C PHE A 84 28.28 -16.40 -3.24
N GLY A 85 27.90 -17.65 -3.52
CA GLY A 85 27.66 -18.65 -2.47
C GLY A 85 26.41 -18.29 -1.67
N ASP A 86 26.56 -18.11 -0.36
CA ASP A 86 25.47 -17.78 0.57
C ASP A 86 25.47 -16.29 0.98
N GLU A 87 25.99 -15.40 0.11
CA GLU A 87 26.06 -13.96 0.33
C GLU A 87 25.52 -13.18 -0.88
N ILE A 88 24.85 -12.06 -0.62
CA ILE A 88 24.40 -11.11 -1.63
C ILE A 88 25.59 -10.31 -2.18
N GLU A 89 25.95 -10.55 -3.44
CA GLU A 89 27.05 -9.87 -4.14
C GLU A 89 26.60 -8.53 -4.74
N SER A 90 25.44 -8.50 -5.40
CA SER A 90 24.93 -7.28 -6.02
C SER A 90 23.40 -7.21 -6.05
N LEU A 91 22.87 -6.00 -5.90
CA LEU A 91 21.44 -5.70 -5.97
C LEU A 91 21.21 -4.59 -6.98
N ARG A 92 20.33 -4.81 -7.94
CA ARG A 92 20.10 -3.89 -9.07
C ARG A 92 18.63 -3.81 -9.41
N THR A 93 18.16 -2.68 -9.96
CA THR A 93 16.92 -2.68 -10.74
C THR A 93 17.26 -2.86 -12.22
N PHE A 94 16.33 -3.38 -13.02
CA PHE A 94 16.54 -3.56 -14.45
C PHE A 94 15.27 -3.27 -15.27
N ASP A 95 15.45 -2.97 -16.55
CA ASP A 95 14.34 -2.74 -17.47
C ASP A 95 13.84 -4.06 -18.07
N VAL A 96 12.54 -4.34 -17.99
CA VAL A 96 11.96 -5.63 -18.42
C VAL A 96 12.11 -5.90 -19.92
N VAL A 97 12.26 -4.86 -20.75
CA VAL A 97 12.37 -5.01 -22.21
C VAL A 97 13.81 -5.30 -22.61
N SER A 98 14.74 -4.43 -22.21
CA SER A 98 16.16 -4.54 -22.57
C SER A 98 16.94 -5.53 -21.70
N GLN A 99 16.40 -5.89 -20.53
CA GLN A 99 17.04 -6.75 -19.52
C GLN A 99 18.35 -6.17 -18.96
N LEU A 100 18.57 -4.86 -19.17
CA LEU A 100 19.74 -4.13 -18.71
C LEU A 100 19.48 -3.46 -17.36
N THR A 101 20.54 -3.38 -16.54
CA THR A 101 20.52 -2.67 -15.27
C THR A 101 20.15 -1.20 -15.47
N ILE A 102 19.26 -0.70 -14.62
CA ILE A 102 18.91 0.72 -14.51
C ILE A 102 19.75 1.37 -13.41
N GLU A 103 19.70 0.81 -12.20
CA GLU A 103 20.44 1.35 -11.06
C GLU A 103 20.93 0.26 -10.10
N GLU A 104 22.02 0.53 -9.39
CA GLU A 104 22.49 -0.31 -8.28
C GLU A 104 21.80 0.11 -6.96
N LYS A 105 21.59 -0.85 -6.07
CA LYS A 105 20.92 -0.66 -4.78
C LYS A 105 21.79 -1.18 -3.64
N GLU A 106 21.71 -0.52 -2.48
CA GLU A 106 22.32 -1.02 -1.24
C GLU A 106 21.37 -1.96 -0.48
N ALA A 107 20.07 -1.83 -0.73
CA ALA A 107 19.03 -2.69 -0.17
C ALA A 107 17.78 -2.64 -1.05
N LEU A 108 16.96 -3.67 -0.93
CA LEU A 108 15.66 -3.76 -1.59
C LEU A 108 14.61 -4.37 -0.66
N VAL A 109 13.34 -4.23 -1.06
CA VAL A 109 12.21 -4.83 -0.39
C VAL A 109 11.36 -5.57 -1.40
N ILE A 110 10.93 -6.78 -1.05
CA ILE A 110 10.01 -7.58 -1.85
C ILE A 110 8.70 -7.64 -1.08
N VAL A 111 7.70 -6.94 -1.62
CA VAL A 111 6.33 -6.95 -1.15
C VAL A 111 5.50 -7.91 -2.02
N PRO A 112 4.78 -8.85 -1.41
CA PRO A 112 3.89 -9.78 -2.12
C PRO A 112 2.58 -9.11 -2.53
N ASN A 113 1.73 -9.87 -3.21
CA ASN A 113 0.38 -9.42 -3.48
C ASN A 113 -0.41 -9.32 -2.17
N ILE A 114 -0.60 -8.10 -1.66
CA ILE A 114 -1.34 -7.84 -0.43
C ILE A 114 -2.83 -8.20 -0.54
N GLN A 115 -3.33 -8.44 -1.75
CA GLN A 115 -4.70 -8.90 -2.02
C GLN A 115 -4.84 -10.43 -2.01
N ASN A 116 -3.73 -11.18 -1.94
CA ASN A 116 -3.76 -12.64 -1.85
C ASN A 116 -4.60 -13.08 -0.63
N GLU A 117 -5.38 -14.15 -0.75
CA GLU A 117 -6.30 -14.69 0.25
C GLU A 117 -5.63 -14.86 1.63
N SER A 118 -4.39 -15.33 1.70
CA SER A 118 -3.68 -15.53 2.97
C SER A 118 -3.35 -14.22 3.70
N ILE A 119 -3.23 -13.11 2.98
CA ILE A 119 -2.94 -11.78 3.54
C ILE A 119 -4.23 -10.97 3.71
N SER A 120 -5.18 -11.11 2.79
CA SER A 120 -6.40 -10.32 2.75
C SER A 120 -7.38 -10.64 3.89
N VAL A 121 -7.31 -11.85 4.45
CA VAL A 121 -8.03 -12.25 5.69
C VAL A 121 -7.41 -11.70 6.97
N GLN A 122 -6.23 -11.07 6.89
CA GLN A 122 -5.57 -10.49 8.07
C GLN A 122 -6.15 -9.11 8.39
N LYS A 123 -5.86 -8.61 9.60
CA LYS A 123 -6.40 -7.35 10.12
C LYS A 123 -6.17 -6.18 9.14
N ARG A 124 -7.27 -5.64 8.61
CA ARG A 124 -7.31 -4.39 7.85
C ARG A 124 -7.64 -3.19 8.76
N VAL A 125 -7.11 -2.02 8.42
CA VAL A 125 -7.27 -0.77 9.16
C VAL A 125 -7.56 0.39 8.19
N PRO A 126 -8.28 1.44 8.63
CA PRO A 126 -8.42 2.68 7.87
C PRO A 126 -7.04 3.23 7.45
N LEU A 127 -6.92 3.75 6.23
CA LEU A 127 -5.66 4.36 5.76
C LEU A 127 -5.19 5.50 6.66
N VAL A 128 -6.12 6.23 7.27
CA VAL A 128 -5.81 7.32 8.22
C VAL A 128 -5.03 6.85 9.45
N GLU A 129 -5.08 5.57 9.84
CA GLU A 129 -4.22 5.02 10.92
C GLU A 129 -2.74 4.93 10.53
N TYR A 130 -2.40 5.03 9.24
CA TYR A 130 -1.00 5.07 8.79
C TYR A 130 -0.38 6.46 8.89
N LEU A 131 -1.19 7.50 9.07
CA LEU A 131 -0.71 8.86 9.18
C LEU A 131 0.08 9.03 10.50
N GLY A 132 1.26 9.64 10.42
CA GLY A 132 2.07 9.90 11.61
C GLY A 132 1.43 10.93 12.53
N GLU A 133 1.79 10.93 13.80
CA GLU A 133 1.23 11.85 14.82
C GLU A 133 1.34 13.33 14.43
N ASN A 134 2.40 13.71 13.71
CA ASN A 134 2.65 15.07 13.26
C ASN A 134 2.03 15.41 11.89
N THR A 135 1.09 14.59 11.40
CA THR A 135 0.39 14.86 10.14
C THR A 135 -0.59 16.00 10.33
N VAL A 136 -0.66 16.90 9.34
CA VAL A 136 -1.71 17.90 9.23
C VAL A 136 -2.63 17.50 8.09
N VAL A 137 -3.90 17.30 8.40
CA VAL A 137 -4.93 16.91 7.42
C VAL A 137 -5.59 18.16 6.87
N TRP A 138 -5.47 18.39 5.57
CA TRP A 138 -6.16 19.48 4.88
C TRP A 138 -7.38 18.90 4.19
N VAL A 139 -8.56 19.44 4.50
CA VAL A 139 -9.82 18.99 3.89
C VAL A 139 -10.57 20.18 3.34
N GLU A 140 -10.95 20.09 2.08
CA GLU A 140 -11.84 21.05 1.43
C GLU A 140 -13.28 20.50 1.48
N HIS A 141 -14.21 21.29 2.03
CA HIS A 141 -15.62 20.93 2.22
C HIS A 141 -15.81 19.60 2.95
N LEU A 142 -15.42 19.53 4.24
CA LEU A 142 -15.47 18.29 5.02
C LEU A 142 -16.85 17.62 5.00
N GLY A 143 -17.95 18.39 5.05
CA GLY A 143 -19.31 17.83 4.99
C GLY A 143 -19.57 17.06 3.71
N PHE A 144 -19.18 17.62 2.56
CA PHE A 144 -19.27 16.95 1.28
C PHE A 144 -18.42 15.67 1.26
N CYS A 145 -17.19 15.70 1.78
CA CYS A 145 -16.35 14.51 1.87
C CYS A 145 -17.00 13.40 2.71
N LEU A 146 -17.55 13.74 3.88
CA LEU A 146 -18.22 12.79 4.76
C LEU A 146 -19.46 12.17 4.11
N ASP A 147 -20.29 12.99 3.46
CA ASP A 147 -21.47 12.50 2.74
C ASP A 147 -21.09 11.60 1.55
N ARG A 148 -19.98 11.93 0.86
CA ARG A 148 -19.47 11.11 -0.25
C ARG A 148 -19.00 9.74 0.24
N ILE A 149 -18.23 9.70 1.34
CA ILE A 149 -17.77 8.46 1.97
C ILE A 149 -18.95 7.61 2.39
N GLU A 150 -19.94 8.19 3.08
CA GLU A 150 -21.10 7.45 3.57
C GLU A 150 -21.91 6.84 2.43
N LYS A 151 -22.16 7.63 1.38
CA LYS A 151 -22.92 7.17 0.21
C LYS A 151 -22.26 5.97 -0.47
N GLU A 152 -20.93 6.00 -0.62
CA GLU A 152 -20.18 4.89 -1.21
C GLU A 152 -20.11 3.68 -0.25
N PHE A 153 -19.96 3.91 1.06
CA PHE A 153 -20.00 2.85 2.05
C PHE A 153 -21.34 2.09 2.03
N GLU A 154 -22.46 2.82 2.04
CA GLU A 154 -23.79 2.21 1.92
C GLU A 154 -23.97 1.47 0.58
N PHE A 155 -23.36 1.98 -0.50
CA PHE A 155 -23.36 1.29 -1.79
C PHE A 155 -22.64 -0.04 -1.69
N CYS A 156 -21.43 -0.09 -1.10
CA CYS A 156 -20.70 -1.32 -0.85
C CYS A 156 -21.50 -2.31 0.01
N GLN A 157 -22.18 -1.84 1.06
CA GLN A 157 -23.03 -2.68 1.90
C GLN A 157 -24.19 -3.30 1.11
N ARG A 158 -24.90 -2.50 0.29
CA ARG A 158 -25.97 -3.00 -0.57
C ARG A 158 -25.44 -4.00 -1.60
N THR A 159 -24.33 -3.70 -2.26
CA THR A 159 -23.71 -4.61 -3.22
C THR A 159 -23.34 -5.94 -2.57
N TYR A 160 -22.73 -5.92 -1.39
CA TYR A 160 -22.46 -7.15 -0.63
C TYR A 160 -23.74 -7.94 -0.32
N LEU A 161 -24.82 -7.25 0.06
CA LEU A 161 -26.13 -7.87 0.30
C LEU A 161 -26.81 -8.43 -0.97
N ASP A 162 -26.38 -8.04 -2.17
CA ASP A 162 -26.92 -8.55 -3.42
C ASP A 162 -26.06 -9.67 -4.04
N LEU A 163 -24.87 -9.94 -3.48
CA LEU A 163 -24.00 -11.01 -3.96
C LEU A 163 -24.67 -12.38 -3.77
N LYS A 164 -24.58 -13.23 -4.81
CA LYS A 164 -25.12 -14.61 -4.77
C LYS A 164 -24.30 -15.54 -3.87
N ASN A 165 -22.99 -15.27 -3.70
CA ASN A 165 -22.05 -16.11 -2.97
C ASN A 165 -21.37 -15.35 -1.82
N LYS A 166 -22.16 -14.66 -0.98
CA LYS A 166 -21.64 -13.79 0.10
C LYS A 166 -20.64 -14.48 1.01
N GLU A 167 -20.85 -15.76 1.30
CA GLU A 167 -20.00 -16.60 2.15
C GLU A 167 -18.53 -16.66 1.66
N MET A 168 -18.28 -16.36 0.37
CA MET A 168 -16.93 -16.33 -0.22
C MET A 168 -16.28 -14.94 -0.17
N HIS A 169 -16.96 -13.93 0.38
CA HIS A 169 -16.49 -12.55 0.42
C HIS A 169 -16.52 -12.02 1.85
N LEU A 170 -15.57 -11.14 2.17
CA LEU A 170 -15.62 -10.41 3.43
C LEU A 170 -16.79 -9.41 3.43
N PRO A 171 -17.47 -9.21 4.58
CA PRO A 171 -18.47 -8.16 4.72
C PRO A 171 -17.91 -6.78 4.36
N ALA A 172 -18.79 -5.88 3.89
CA ALA A 172 -18.38 -4.52 3.53
C ALA A 172 -17.72 -3.78 4.70
N GLU A 173 -18.17 -4.02 5.93
CA GLU A 173 -17.63 -3.43 7.15
C GLU A 173 -16.20 -3.89 7.47
N GLU A 174 -15.75 -5.04 6.92
CA GLU A 174 -14.38 -5.50 7.08
C GLU A 174 -13.43 -4.91 6.05
N LEU A 175 -13.97 -4.47 4.90
CA LEU A 175 -13.21 -3.95 3.78
C LEU A 175 -13.23 -2.42 3.68
N PHE A 176 -14.28 -1.78 4.15
CA PHE A 176 -14.54 -0.35 3.94
C PHE A 176 -14.86 0.37 5.24
N ILE A 177 -14.69 1.69 5.25
CA ILE A 177 -15.01 2.58 6.38
C ILE A 177 -16.21 3.48 6.08
N GLY A 178 -17.01 3.77 7.10
CA GLY A 178 -18.07 4.80 7.00
C GLY A 178 -17.56 6.19 7.37
N LYS A 179 -18.44 7.20 7.30
CA LYS A 179 -18.06 8.59 7.62
C LYS A 179 -17.60 8.76 9.06
N GLU A 180 -18.18 8.02 10.01
CA GLU A 180 -17.85 8.13 11.43
C GLU A 180 -16.45 7.59 11.73
N ASP A 181 -16.07 6.48 11.08
CA ASP A 181 -14.73 5.90 11.18
C ASP A 181 -13.69 6.87 10.60
N PHE A 182 -13.97 7.43 9.41
CA PHE A 182 -13.10 8.41 8.78
C PHE A 182 -12.93 9.67 9.65
N LYS A 183 -14.06 10.23 10.12
CA LYS A 183 -14.08 11.41 10.99
C LYS A 183 -13.27 11.17 12.26
N LYS A 184 -13.47 10.03 12.94
CA LYS A 184 -12.71 9.66 14.13
C LYS A 184 -11.21 9.55 13.83
N GLY A 185 -10.84 9.00 12.68
CA GLY A 185 -9.44 8.87 12.28
C GLY A 185 -8.75 10.21 12.08
N ILE A 186 -9.37 11.15 11.36
CA ILE A 186 -8.75 12.46 11.10
C ILE A 186 -8.69 13.35 12.35
N LEU A 187 -9.62 13.19 13.31
CA LEU A 187 -9.67 13.99 14.55
C LEU A 187 -8.48 13.74 15.49
N ASN A 188 -7.67 12.71 15.25
CA ASN A 188 -6.41 12.50 15.98
C ASN A 188 -5.24 13.36 15.45
N HIS A 189 -5.48 14.17 14.41
CA HIS A 189 -4.49 15.01 13.76
C HIS A 189 -4.86 16.48 13.84
N SER A 190 -3.87 17.35 13.57
CA SER A 190 -4.19 18.76 13.29
C SER A 190 -4.93 18.86 11.97
N ILE A 191 -6.06 19.57 11.96
CA ILE A 191 -6.91 19.68 10.76
C ILE A 191 -6.95 21.14 10.30
N VAL A 192 -6.77 21.33 8.99
CA VAL A 192 -7.08 22.57 8.29
C VAL A 192 -8.32 22.31 7.44
N GLU A 193 -9.45 22.86 7.87
CA GLU A 193 -10.70 22.79 7.13
C GLU A 193 -10.84 24.04 6.25
N MET A 194 -11.05 23.83 4.96
CA MET A 194 -11.23 24.86 3.95
C MET A 194 -12.65 24.77 3.38
N GLY A 195 -13.30 25.90 3.18
CA GLY A 195 -14.67 25.96 2.67
C GLY A 195 -15.51 27.00 3.40
N TYR A 196 -16.71 27.26 2.89
CA TYR A 196 -17.65 28.23 3.45
C TYR A 196 -18.48 27.66 4.62
N ASP A 197 -18.46 26.35 4.82
CA ASP A 197 -19.34 25.56 5.67
C ASP A 197 -18.55 24.66 6.64
N ALA A 198 -17.60 25.25 7.36
CA ALA A 198 -16.76 24.49 8.29
C ALA A 198 -17.60 23.76 9.37
N LEU A 199 -17.41 22.45 9.50
CA LEU A 199 -18.13 21.56 10.40
C LEU A 199 -17.46 21.39 11.76
N LEU A 200 -16.14 21.56 11.85
CA LEU A 200 -15.41 21.37 13.10
C LEU A 200 -15.37 22.67 13.93
N SER A 201 -15.27 22.50 15.25
CA SER A 201 -14.99 23.62 16.15
C SER A 201 -13.62 24.22 15.84
N LYS A 202 -13.54 25.55 15.77
CA LYS A 202 -12.34 26.26 15.31
C LYS A 202 -11.50 26.74 16.48
N ASP A 203 -10.25 26.31 16.55
CA ASP A 203 -9.26 26.92 17.46
C ASP A 203 -8.72 28.24 16.89
N ASN A 204 -8.54 28.32 15.56
CA ASN A 204 -8.07 29.50 14.85
C ASN A 204 -8.82 29.65 13.52
N VAL A 205 -9.01 30.89 13.06
CA VAL A 205 -9.62 31.19 11.76
C VAL A 205 -8.68 32.09 10.98
N VAL A 206 -8.30 31.66 9.78
CA VAL A 206 -7.51 32.46 8.85
C VAL A 206 -8.41 32.80 7.66
N SER A 207 -8.60 34.10 7.43
CA SER A 207 -9.31 34.61 6.25
C SER A 207 -8.30 35.28 5.34
N PHE A 208 -8.32 34.93 4.06
CA PHE A 208 -7.50 35.56 3.04
C PHE A 208 -8.37 35.86 1.82
N ASP A 209 -8.13 37.02 1.21
CA ASP A 209 -8.82 37.45 0.01
C ASP A 209 -8.05 36.92 -1.21
N THR A 210 -8.72 36.11 -2.03
CA THR A 210 -8.15 35.57 -3.27
C THR A 210 -8.59 36.35 -4.51
N SER A 211 -9.32 37.46 -4.33
CA SER A 211 -9.63 38.33 -5.46
C SER A 211 -8.35 39.00 -5.97
N ALA A 212 -8.06 38.72 -7.25
CA ALA A 212 -6.93 39.28 -8.01
C ALA A 212 -7.25 40.67 -8.56
#